data_AF-A0A7H4PL04-F1
#
_entry.id   AF-A0A7H4PL04-F1
#
_cell.length_a   1.000
_cell.length_b   1.000
_cell.length_c   1.000
_cell.angle_alpha   90.00
_cell.angle_beta   90.00
_cell.angle_gamma   90.00
#
_symmetry.space_group_name_H-M   'P 1'
#
loop_
_entity.id
_entity.type
_entity.pdbx_description
1 polymer ?
#
loop_
_entity_poly.entity_id
_entity_poly.type
_entity_poly.pdbx_seq_one_letter_code
_entity_poly.pdbx_strand_id
1 'polypeptide(L)' 'MDMDLNNRLTEDETLEQAYDIFLELAVDNLDPADVILFNLQFEERGGAELFESGA' A
#
# COMPACT_ATOMS: atom_id res chain seq x y z
N MET A 1 25.79 -4.61 6.28
CA MET A 1 25.56 -3.44 5.42
C MET A 1 24.53 -2.63 6.13
N ASP A 2 24.95 -1.58 6.84
CA ASP A 2 24.03 -0.62 7.44
C ASP A 2 23.28 0.04 6.29
N MET A 3 22.03 -0.39 6.06
CA MET A 3 21.14 0.32 5.15
C MET A 3 21.05 1.75 5.67
N ASP A 4 21.36 2.73 4.84
CA ASP A 4 21.38 4.14 5.21
C ASP A 4 19.96 4.54 5.66
N LEU A 5 19.72 4.45 6.98
CA LEU A 5 18.43 4.68 7.62
C LEU A 5 17.93 6.13 7.42
N ASN A 6 18.80 7.01 6.89
CA ASN A 6 18.51 8.40 6.58
C ASN A 6 17.70 8.61 5.29
N ASN A 7 17.49 7.56 4.49
CA ASN A 7 16.67 7.61 3.28
C ASN A 7 15.33 6.85 3.45
N ARG A 8 14.94 6.56 4.68
CA ARG A 8 13.62 5.98 4.99
C ARG A 8 12.57 7.07 4.77
N LEU A 9 11.56 6.73 3.97
CA LEU A 9 10.35 7.52 3.85
C LEU A 9 9.68 7.61 5.23
N THR A 10 8.99 8.71 5.47
CA THR A 10 8.07 8.79 6.60
C THR A 10 6.94 7.78 6.44
N GLU A 11 6.24 7.48 7.52
CA GLU A 11 5.09 6.56 7.50
C GLU A 11 4.04 7.00 6.47
N ASP A 12 3.69 8.28 6.48
CA ASP A 12 2.71 8.85 5.56
C ASP A 12 3.17 8.76 4.09
N GLU A 13 4.43 9.13 3.80
CA GLU A 13 4.99 9.03 2.44
C GLU A 13 5.04 7.57 1.95
N THR A 14 5.31 6.62 2.85
CA THR A 14 5.33 5.20 2.53
C THR A 14 3.93 4.71 2.18
N LEU A 15 2.92 5.12 2.95
CA LEU A 15 1.52 4.74 2.72
C LEU A 15 0.97 5.35 1.43
N GLU A 16 1.24 6.63 1.18
CA GLU A 16 0.80 7.32 -0.05
C GLU A 16 1.41 6.65 -1.29
N GLN A 17 2.73 6.41 -1.27
CA GLN A 17 3.40 5.76 -2.39
C GLN A 17 2.93 4.31 -2.59
N ALA A 18 2.72 3.55 -1.51
CA ALA A 18 2.21 2.19 -1.60
C ALA A 18 0.77 2.14 -2.15
N TYR A 19 -0.05 3.15 -1.83
CA TYR A 19 -1.41 3.27 -2.33
C TYR A 19 -1.42 3.51 -3.85
N ASP A 20 -0.60 4.43 -4.35
CA ASP A 20 -0.47 4.69 -5.79
C ASP A 20 -0.01 3.44 -6.55
N ILE A 21 1.03 2.77 -6.05
CA ILE A 21 1.54 1.52 -6.63
C ILE A 21 0.45 0.43 -6.62
N PHE A 22 -0.30 0.30 -5.52
CA PHE A 22 -1.39 -0.67 -5.42
C PHE A 22 -2.46 -0.40 -6.49
N LEU A 23 -2.90 0.83 -6.67
CA LEU A 23 -3.92 1.18 -7.67
C LEU A 23 -3.45 0.90 -9.10
N GLU A 24 -2.19 1.20 -9.41
CA GLU A 24 -1.61 0.92 -10.73
C GLU A 24 -1.57 -0.58 -11.04
N LEU A 25 -1.26 -1.41 -10.04
CA LEU A 25 -1.09 -2.86 -10.22
C LEU A 25 -2.37 -3.66 -9.98
N ALA A 26 -3.36 -3.10 -9.28
CA ALA A 26 -4.56 -3.81 -8.84
C ALA A 26 -5.34 -4.42 -10.01
N VAL A 27 -5.51 -3.68 -11.11
CA VAL A 27 -6.29 -4.12 -12.28
C VAL A 27 -5.64 -5.33 -12.97
N ASP A 28 -4.32 -5.41 -12.94
CA ASP A 28 -3.56 -6.47 -13.62
C ASP A 28 -3.31 -7.70 -12.74
N ASN A 29 -3.40 -7.55 -11.41
CA ASN A 29 -2.99 -8.59 -10.45
C ASN A 29 -4.10 -9.10 -9.52
N LEU A 30 -5.26 -8.42 -9.45
CA LEU A 30 -6.40 -8.85 -8.64
C LEU A 30 -7.52 -9.40 -9.51
N ASP A 31 -8.35 -10.25 -8.90
CA ASP A 31 -9.57 -10.69 -9.54
C ASP A 31 -10.52 -9.50 -9.77
N PRO A 32 -11.30 -9.46 -10.86
CA PRO A 32 -12.20 -8.35 -11.14
C PRO A 32 -13.20 -8.05 -10.01
N ALA A 33 -13.60 -9.08 -9.26
CA ALA A 33 -14.49 -8.93 -8.10
C ALA A 33 -13.82 -8.17 -6.95
N ASP A 34 -12.53 -8.41 -6.71
CA ASP A 34 -11.77 -7.76 -5.64
C ASP A 34 -11.49 -6.29 -5.96
N VAL A 35 -11.19 -5.99 -7.23
CA VAL A 35 -11.05 -4.59 -7.71
C VAL A 35 -12.36 -3.83 -7.50
N ILE A 36 -13.50 -4.43 -7.83
CA ILE A 36 -14.81 -3.82 -7.62
C ILE A 36 -15.08 -3.62 -6.12
N LEU A 37 -14.82 -4.64 -5.29
CA LEU A 37 -15.04 -4.57 -3.85
C LEU A 37 -14.20 -3.45 -3.22
N PHE A 38 -12.92 -3.36 -3.61
CA PHE A 38 -12.02 -2.31 -3.18
C PHE A 38 -12.58 -0.92 -3.54
N ASN A 39 -12.88 -0.68 -4.81
CA ASN A 39 -13.40 0.62 -5.28
C ASN A 39 -14.71 1.04 -4.59
N LEU A 40 -15.54 0.09 -4.17
CA LEU A 40 -16.83 0.38 -3.54
C LEU A 40 -16.75 0.57 -2.02
N GLN A 41 -15.78 -0.05 -1.34
CA GLN A 41 -15.78 -0.12 0.13
C GLN A 41 -14.52 0.42 0.80
N PHE A 42 -13.46 0.73 0.05
CA PHE A 42 -12.18 1.12 0.64
C PHE A 42 -12.27 2.44 1.42
N GLU A 43 -13.02 3.44 0.95
CA GLU A 43 -13.14 4.73 1.65
C GLU A 43 -13.81 4.59 3.04
N GLU A 44 -14.76 3.64 3.19
CA GLU A 44 -15.52 3.46 4.43
C GLU A 44 -14.94 2.38 5.35
N ARG A 45 -14.30 1.35 4.78
CA ARG A 45 -13.90 0.12 5.49
C ARG A 45 -12.46 -0.30 5.21
N GLY A 46 -11.79 0.36 4.28
CA GLY A 46 -10.41 0.07 3.92
C GLY A 46 -9.43 0.50 5.01
N GLY A 47 -8.25 -0.10 4.97
CA GLY A 47 -7.14 0.24 5.84
C GLY A 47 -5.83 -0.25 5.24
N ALA A 48 -4.76 0.49 5.50
CA ALA A 48 -3.40 0.10 5.15
C ALA A 48 -2.54 0.19 6.42
N GLU A 49 -1.76 -0.85 6.67
CA GLU A 49 -0.88 -0.94 7.84
C GLU A 49 0.57 -1.09 7.39
N LEU A 50 1.47 -0.34 8.03
CA LEU A 50 2.91 -0.45 7.81
C LEU A 50 3.49 -1.54 8.71
N PHE A 51 4.27 -2.43 8.11
CA PHE A 51 5.03 -3.44 8.85
C PHE A 51 6.52 -3.20 8.68
N GLU A 52 7.23 -3.05 9.79
CA GLU A 52 8.69 -3.04 9.77
C GLU A 52 9.23 -4.46 9.59
N SER A 53 9.98 -4.68 8.51
CA SER A 53 10.68 -5.95 8.29
C SER A 53 11.94 -6.00 9.15
N GLY A 54 11.82 -6.49 10.38
CA GLY A 54 12.97 -6.54 11.30
C GLY A 54 12.74 -7.02 12.73
N ALA A 55 11.74 -7.88 12.98
CA ALA A 55 11.60 -8.59 14.26
C ALA A 55 12.52 -9.82 14.35
#